data_AF-A0A0G3WIJ2-F1
#
_entry.id   AF-A0A0G3WIJ2-F1
#
_cell.length_a   1.000
_cell.length_b   1.000
_cell.length_c   1.000
_cell.angle_alpha   90.00
_cell.angle_beta   90.00
_cell.angle_gamma   90.00
#
_symmetry.space_group_name_H-M   'P 1'
#
loop_
_entity.id
_entity.type
_entity.pdbx_description
1 polymer ?
#
loop_
_entity_poly.entity_id
_entity_poly.type
_entity_poly.pdbx_seq_one_letter_code
_entity_poly.pdbx_strand_id
1 'polypeptide(L)'
;MLRKKYLVKPKLQWRYFVILALIMAVLGVLGYYAFLNSLVSTPGIEQLSSGTIKSFKSAYSNGFFWVIFVFAAVVLVYSIFYFHRLIGPLFFFEKVMKKLSDGNVSMNVHWRKRDETKELAELIDAAIKSTRVSVLSDRKKVKEAIKAMDAKDTKKAKKLLQGVTKWCKTQ
;
A
#
# COMPACT_ATOMS: atom_id res chain seq x y z
N MET A 1 15.77 -22.47 3.99
CA MET A 1 16.42 -21.25 3.49
C MET A 1 15.47 -20.05 3.51
N LEU A 2 15.42 -19.32 4.63
CA LEU A 2 14.51 -18.18 4.82
C LEU A 2 15.15 -16.88 4.30
N ARG A 3 14.97 -16.56 3.02
CA ARG A 3 15.30 -15.22 2.51
C ARG A 3 14.17 -14.25 2.88
N LYS A 4 14.10 -13.86 4.16
CA LYS A 4 13.20 -12.78 4.59
C LYS A 4 13.84 -11.43 4.27
N LYS A 5 13.67 -10.95 3.04
CA LYS A 5 13.84 -9.52 2.73
C LYS A 5 12.66 -8.76 3.34
N TYR A 6 12.80 -8.31 4.59
CA TYR A 6 11.78 -7.51 5.27
C TYR A 6 11.58 -6.12 4.63
N LEU A 7 12.60 -5.61 3.94
CA LEU A 7 12.55 -4.34 3.20
C LEU A 7 12.35 -4.61 1.72
N VAL A 8 11.09 -4.61 1.31
CA VAL A 8 10.70 -4.92 -0.06
C VAL A 8 10.91 -3.71 -0.99
N LYS A 9 10.79 -2.47 -0.49
CA LYS A 9 11.23 -1.21 -1.14
C LYS A 9 11.51 -0.13 -0.06
N PRO A 10 12.75 0.01 0.47
CA PRO A 10 13.06 0.95 1.55
C PRO A 10 12.85 2.42 1.16
N LYS A 11 12.95 2.73 -0.14
CA LYS A 11 12.75 4.09 -0.66
C LYS A 11 11.33 4.62 -0.43
N LEU A 12 10.30 3.76 -0.54
CA LEU A 12 8.91 4.19 -0.34
C LEU A 12 8.64 4.41 1.16
N GLN A 13 9.10 3.47 2.02
CA GLN A 13 9.01 3.61 3.47
C GLN A 13 9.68 4.89 3.95
N TRP A 14 10.90 5.18 3.49
CA TRP A 14 11.64 6.38 3.87
C TRP A 14 10.88 7.68 3.54
N ARG A 15 10.21 7.75 2.37
CA ARG A 15 9.39 8.91 2.01
C ARG A 15 8.27 9.13 3.03
N TYR A 16 7.55 8.08 3.42
CA TYR A 16 6.51 8.19 4.44
C TYR A 16 7.06 8.53 5.83
N PHE A 17 8.22 7.99 6.21
CA PHE A 17 8.89 8.36 7.46
C PHE A 17 9.25 9.83 7.52
N VAL A 18 9.83 10.36 6.45
CA VAL A 18 10.20 11.79 6.37
C VAL A 18 8.96 12.67 6.43
N ILE A 19 7.89 12.33 5.71
CA ILE A 19 6.64 13.09 5.75
C ILE A 19 6.02 13.06 7.17
N LEU A 20 5.96 11.89 7.81
CA LEU A 20 5.42 11.75 9.16
C LEU A 20 6.25 12.53 10.19
N ALA A 21 7.57 12.44 10.11
CA ALA A 21 8.48 13.20 10.97
C ALA A 21 8.32 14.71 10.77
N LEU A 22 8.16 15.16 9.53
CA LEU A 22 7.93 16.58 9.21
C LEU A 22 6.59 17.07 9.78
N ILE A 23 5.51 16.29 9.64
CA ILE A 23 4.21 16.61 10.22
C ILE A 23 4.33 16.72 11.75
N MET A 24 4.98 15.76 12.41
CA MET A 24 5.19 15.82 13.87
C MET A 24 6.04 17.03 14.29
N ALA A 25 7.07 17.38 13.52
CA ALA A 25 7.88 18.56 13.78
C ALA A 25 7.06 19.85 13.66
N VAL A 26 6.26 19.99 12.60
CA VAL A 26 5.36 21.15 12.41
C VAL A 26 4.35 21.23 13.54
N LEU A 27 3.68 20.13 13.88
CA LEU A 27 2.72 20.10 14.99
C LEU A 27 3.39 20.41 16.34
N GLY A 28 4.60 19.94 16.57
CA GLY A 28 5.38 20.25 17.75
C GLY A 28 5.73 21.74 17.84
N VAL A 29 6.16 22.35 16.74
CA VAL A 29 6.46 23.79 16.67
C VAL A 29 5.18 24.62 16.89
N LEU A 30 4.08 24.26 16.22
CA LEU A 30 2.81 24.96 16.39
C LEU A 30 2.26 24.81 17.81
N GLY A 31 2.35 23.62 18.40
CA GLY A 31 1.95 23.38 19.78
C GLY A 31 2.79 24.19 20.78
N TYR A 32 4.10 24.25 20.56
CA TYR A 32 5.00 25.07 21.37
C TYR A 32 4.67 26.58 21.25
N TYR A 33 4.45 27.05 20.01
CA TYR A 33 4.05 28.42 19.75
C TYR A 33 2.71 28.77 20.41
N ALA A 34 1.71 27.91 20.27
CA ALA A 34 0.40 28.08 20.90
C ALA A 34 0.51 28.16 22.43
N PHE A 35 1.35 27.31 23.04
CA PHE A 35 1.63 27.37 24.46
C PHE A 35 2.26 28.71 24.87
N LEU A 36 3.31 29.17 24.16
CA LEU A 36 3.94 30.46 24.47
C LEU A 36 2.97 31.62 24.32
N ASN A 37 2.14 31.60 23.28
CA ASN A 37 1.12 32.61 23.06
C ASN A 37 0.09 32.61 24.21
N SER A 38 -0.37 31.43 24.63
CA SER A 38 -1.28 31.28 25.76
C SER A 38 -0.66 31.76 27.08
N LEU A 39 0.63 31.49 27.29
CA LEU A 39 1.35 31.94 28.48
C LEU A 39 1.42 33.46 28.55
N VAL A 40 1.73 34.15 27.44
CA VAL A 40 1.79 35.62 27.43
C VAL A 40 0.40 36.26 27.51
N SER A 41 -0.62 35.60 26.96
CA SER A 41 -1.99 36.15 26.91
C SER A 41 -2.79 35.94 28.20
N THR A 42 -2.23 35.21 29.18
CA THR A 42 -2.93 34.90 30.43
C THR A 42 -2.87 36.09 31.39
N PRO A 43 -4.02 36.64 31.83
CA PRO A 43 -4.06 37.72 32.82
C PRO A 43 -3.37 37.29 34.12
N GLY A 44 -2.52 38.15 34.70
CA GLY A 44 -1.77 37.87 35.92
C GLY A 44 -0.31 37.44 35.70
N ILE A 45 0.08 37.10 34.46
CA ILE A 45 1.48 36.81 34.12
C ILE A 45 2.35 38.07 34.18
N GLU A 46 1.79 39.25 33.91
CA GLU A 46 2.48 40.54 34.02
C GLU A 46 2.93 40.89 35.44
N GLN A 47 2.31 40.28 36.47
CA GLN A 47 2.68 40.48 37.87
C GLN A 47 3.86 39.60 38.31
N LEU A 48 4.25 38.61 37.48
CA LEU A 48 5.39 37.74 37.77
C LEU A 48 6.70 38.42 37.37
N SER A 49 7.75 38.20 38.17
CA SER A 49 9.10 38.60 37.79
C SER A 49 9.52 37.93 36.48
N SER A 50 10.22 38.68 35.63
CA SER A 50 10.80 38.17 34.38
C SER A 50 11.71 36.95 34.61
N GLY A 51 12.32 36.83 35.79
CA GLY A 51 13.11 35.65 36.20
C GLY A 51 12.25 34.39 36.38
N THR A 52 11.08 34.51 37.01
CA THR A 52 10.13 33.41 37.23
C THR A 52 9.52 32.92 35.91
N ILE A 53 9.19 33.85 35.00
CA ILE A 53 8.68 33.49 33.67
C ILE A 53 9.76 32.74 32.86
N LYS A 54 11.02 33.20 32.91
CA LYS A 54 12.13 32.54 32.22
C LYS A 54 12.41 31.15 32.77
N SER A 55 12.46 30.97 34.09
CA SER A 55 12.68 29.65 34.70
C SER A 55 11.55 28.68 34.39
N PHE A 56 10.28 29.14 34.46
CA PHE A 56 9.12 28.35 34.07
C PHE A 56 9.16 27.96 32.59
N LYS A 57 9.43 28.91 31.69
CA LYS A 57 9.57 28.64 30.25
C LYS A 57 10.68 27.64 29.97
N SER A 58 11.83 27.75 30.64
CA SER A 58 12.95 26.83 30.47
C SER A 58 12.61 25.41 30.94
N ALA A 59 12.01 25.29 32.13
CA ALA A 59 11.58 24.00 32.68
C ALA A 59 10.53 23.33 31.79
N TYR A 60 9.52 24.09 31.35
CA TYR A 60 8.49 23.60 30.43
C TYR A 60 9.09 23.18 29.09
N SER A 61 9.96 24.00 28.49
CA SER A 61 10.55 23.71 27.18
C SER A 61 11.31 22.39 27.20
N ASN A 62 12.13 22.16 28.23
CA ASN A 62 12.87 20.91 28.35
C ASN A 62 11.94 19.69 28.47
N GLY A 63 10.91 19.79 29.33
CA GLY A 63 9.90 18.74 29.46
C GLY A 63 9.12 18.49 28.16
N PHE A 64 8.72 19.56 27.48
CA PHE A 64 7.99 19.51 26.21
C PHE A 64 8.78 18.81 25.12
N PHE A 65 10.06 19.18 24.90
CA PHE A 65 10.90 18.52 23.90
C PHE A 65 11.16 17.06 24.24
N TRP A 66 11.34 16.73 25.52
CA TRP A 66 11.51 15.34 25.95
C TRP A 66 10.26 14.50 25.66
N VAL A 67 9.08 15.00 26.02
CA VAL A 67 7.80 14.30 25.76
C VAL A 67 7.56 14.14 24.26
N ILE A 68 7.78 15.19 23.46
CA ILE A 68 7.66 15.10 22.00
C ILE A 68 8.64 14.09 21.41
N PHE A 69 9.88 14.08 21.89
CA PHE A 69 10.90 13.15 21.40
C PHE A 69 10.49 11.69 21.67
N VAL A 70 10.07 11.37 22.91
CA VAL A 70 9.60 10.04 23.28
C VAL A 70 8.35 9.65 22.48
N PHE A 71 7.38 10.57 22.37
CA PHE A 71 6.18 10.33 21.58
C PHE A 71 6.50 10.08 20.10
N ALA A 72 7.34 10.91 19.49
CA ALA A 72 7.77 10.74 18.11
C ALA A 72 8.50 9.40 17.91
N ALA A 73 9.37 9.00 18.83
CA ALA A 73 10.05 7.71 18.78
C ALA A 73 9.05 6.53 18.79
N VAL A 74 8.07 6.56 19.69
CA VAL A 74 7.02 5.52 19.77
C VAL A 74 6.20 5.47 18.48
N VAL A 75 5.75 6.62 17.98
CA VAL A 75 4.98 6.71 16.74
C VAL A 75 5.77 6.23 15.53
N LEU A 76 7.06 6.58 15.43
CA LEU A 76 7.93 6.12 14.34
C LEU A 76 8.11 4.60 14.39
N VAL A 77 8.38 4.03 15.56
CA VAL A 77 8.50 2.58 15.74
C VAL A 77 7.21 1.87 15.35
N TYR A 78 6.06 2.35 15.82
CA TYR A 78 4.76 1.79 15.45
C TYR A 78 4.49 1.90 13.94
N SER A 79 4.83 3.03 13.34
CA SER A 79 4.70 3.29 11.91
C SER A 79 5.50 2.30 11.06
N ILE A 80 6.71 1.89 11.49
CA ILE A 80 7.49 0.83 10.83
C ILE A 80 6.67 -0.46 10.73
N PHE A 81 6.11 -0.93 11.84
CA PHE A 81 5.33 -2.17 11.86
C PHE A 81 4.05 -2.06 11.04
N TYR A 82 3.37 -0.91 11.11
CA TYR A 82 2.15 -0.67 10.36
C TYR A 82 2.41 -0.63 8.85
N PHE A 83 3.39 0.16 8.39
CA PHE A 83 3.73 0.26 6.96
C PHE A 83 4.24 -1.04 6.36
N HIS A 84 4.88 -1.91 7.16
CA HIS A 84 5.30 -3.23 6.68
C HIS A 84 4.12 -4.12 6.27
N ARG A 85 2.96 -3.99 6.93
CA ARG A 85 1.75 -4.75 6.58
C ARG A 85 1.10 -4.30 5.27
N LEU A 86 1.40 -3.08 4.80
CA LEU A 86 0.85 -2.52 3.58
C LEU A 86 1.79 -2.66 2.37
N ILE A 87 3.08 -2.37 2.54
CA ILE A 87 4.05 -2.40 1.43
C ILE A 87 4.43 -3.82 1.02
N GLY A 88 4.42 -4.76 1.97
CA GLY A 88 4.65 -6.18 1.71
C GLY A 88 3.74 -6.76 0.62
N PRO A 89 2.41 -6.74 0.80
CA PRO A 89 1.47 -7.26 -0.19
C PRO A 89 1.45 -6.44 -1.48
N LEU A 90 1.68 -5.13 -1.43
CA LEU A 90 1.70 -4.28 -2.63
C LEU A 90 2.73 -4.76 -3.67
N PHE A 91 3.92 -5.12 -3.23
CA PHE A 91 4.95 -5.68 -4.11
C PHE A 91 4.62 -7.08 -4.61
N PHE A 92 3.90 -7.86 -3.80
CA PHE A 92 3.40 -9.14 -4.25
C PHE A 92 2.38 -8.96 -5.37
N PHE A 93 1.47 -8.00 -5.25
CA PHE A 93 0.55 -7.62 -6.33
C PHE A 93 1.30 -7.20 -7.59
N GLU A 94 2.31 -6.33 -7.49
CA GLU A 94 3.12 -5.90 -8.64
C GLU A 94 3.74 -7.10 -9.38
N LYS A 95 4.28 -8.08 -8.65
CA LYS A 95 4.84 -9.30 -9.24
C LYS A 95 3.79 -10.19 -9.91
N VAL A 96 2.64 -10.34 -9.26
CA VAL A 96 1.53 -11.15 -9.78
C VAL A 96 0.98 -10.51 -11.04
N MET A 97 0.73 -9.20 -11.02
CA MET A 97 0.26 -8.45 -12.18
C MET A 97 1.28 -8.45 -13.32
N LYS A 98 2.58 -8.39 -13.02
CA LYS A 98 3.62 -8.54 -14.06
C LYS A 98 3.59 -9.92 -14.71
N LYS A 99 3.44 -11.00 -13.94
CA LYS A 99 3.26 -12.34 -14.52
C LYS A 99 2.00 -12.42 -15.37
N LEU A 100 0.92 -11.75 -14.94
CA LEU A 100 -0.33 -11.72 -15.69
C LEU A 100 -0.15 -10.96 -17.01
N SER A 101 0.55 -9.82 -17.00
CA SER A 101 0.86 -9.03 -18.20
C SER A 101 1.76 -9.78 -19.18
N ASP A 102 2.65 -10.63 -18.67
CA ASP A 102 3.49 -11.53 -19.48
C ASP A 102 2.70 -12.72 -20.07
N GLY A 103 1.37 -12.78 -19.87
CA GLY A 103 0.50 -13.83 -20.40
C GLY A 103 0.44 -15.10 -19.54
N ASN A 104 1.08 -15.13 -18.37
CA ASN A 104 1.05 -16.29 -17.48
C ASN A 104 -0.24 -16.32 -16.65
N VAL A 105 -1.31 -16.85 -17.23
CA VAL A 105 -2.60 -17.02 -16.54
C VAL A 105 -2.66 -18.28 -15.66
N SER A 106 -1.64 -19.14 -15.67
CA SER A 106 -1.61 -20.42 -14.94
C SER A 106 -0.98 -20.34 -13.54
N MET A 107 -0.60 -19.15 -13.08
CA MET A 107 0.04 -18.97 -11.78
C MET A 107 -0.87 -19.32 -10.58
N ASN A 108 -0.36 -20.10 -9.63
CA ASN A 108 -1.02 -20.29 -8.34
C ASN A 108 -0.49 -19.25 -7.35
N VAL A 109 -1.37 -18.39 -6.84
CA VAL A 109 -1.00 -17.23 -6.02
C VAL A 109 -1.55 -17.44 -4.62
N HIS A 110 -0.67 -17.57 -3.62
CA HIS A 110 -1.07 -17.71 -2.23
C HIS A 110 -1.02 -16.35 -1.53
N TRP A 111 -2.18 -15.85 -1.14
CA TRP A 111 -2.35 -14.56 -0.48
C TRP A 111 -2.15 -14.67 1.03
N ARG A 112 -1.55 -13.65 1.65
CA ARG A 112 -1.46 -13.56 3.11
C ARG A 112 -2.78 -13.08 3.68
N LYS A 113 -3.34 -13.84 4.63
CA LYS A 113 -4.68 -13.60 5.19
C LYS A 113 -4.79 -12.43 6.17
N ARG A 114 -3.66 -11.95 6.72
CA ARG A 114 -3.60 -10.96 7.82
C ARG A 114 -3.08 -9.59 7.38
N ASP A 115 -2.99 -9.36 6.08
CA ASP A 115 -2.57 -8.07 5.54
C ASP A 115 -3.81 -7.18 5.33
N GLU A 116 -3.65 -5.85 5.46
CA GLU A 116 -4.73 -4.86 5.29
C GLU A 116 -5.33 -4.87 3.86
N THR A 117 -4.63 -5.45 2.90
CA THR A 117 -5.01 -5.49 1.49
C THR A 117 -5.75 -6.78 1.10
N LYS A 118 -6.44 -7.42 2.04
CA LYS A 118 -7.10 -8.72 1.82
C LYS A 118 -8.17 -8.64 0.72
N GLU A 119 -8.99 -7.58 0.74
CA GLU A 119 -10.05 -7.38 -0.28
C GLU A 119 -9.46 -7.24 -1.69
N LEU A 120 -8.39 -6.45 -1.84
CA LEU A 120 -7.67 -6.32 -3.10
C LEU A 120 -7.08 -7.66 -3.58
N ALA A 121 -6.55 -8.46 -2.65
CA ALA A 121 -6.04 -9.79 -2.96
C ALA A 121 -7.15 -10.72 -3.49
N GLU A 122 -8.34 -10.68 -2.89
CA GLU A 122 -9.50 -11.45 -3.33
C GLU A 122 -9.99 -11.02 -4.72
N LEU A 123 -10.05 -9.71 -4.99
CA LEU A 123 -10.39 -9.17 -6.30
C LEU A 123 -9.39 -9.59 -7.38
N ILE A 124 -8.08 -9.51 -7.10
CA ILE A 124 -7.04 -9.94 -8.05
C ILE A 124 -7.13 -11.46 -8.29
N ASP A 125 -7.37 -12.25 -7.25
CA ASP A 125 -7.55 -13.70 -7.37
C ASP A 125 -8.74 -14.05 -8.27
N ALA A 126 -9.88 -13.38 -8.05
CA ALA A 126 -11.07 -13.54 -8.87
C ALA A 126 -10.81 -13.16 -10.34
N ALA A 127 -10.10 -12.06 -10.58
CA ALA A 127 -9.71 -11.63 -11.92
C ALA A 127 -8.83 -12.69 -12.61
N ILE A 128 -7.76 -13.17 -11.95
CA ILE A 128 -6.87 -14.20 -12.50
C ILE A 128 -7.63 -15.49 -12.81
N LYS A 129 -8.52 -15.93 -11.91
CA LYS A 129 -9.34 -17.13 -12.13
C LYS A 129 -10.28 -16.96 -13.32
N SER A 130 -10.96 -15.83 -13.41
CA SER A 130 -11.86 -15.53 -14.53
C SER A 130 -11.10 -15.53 -15.86
N THR A 131 -9.96 -14.83 -15.93
CA THR A 131 -9.10 -14.81 -17.13
C THR A 131 -8.60 -16.21 -17.47
N ARG A 132 -8.17 -17.01 -16.48
CA ARG A 132 -7.74 -18.40 -16.70
C ARG A 132 -8.85 -19.25 -17.31
N VAL A 133 -10.07 -19.17 -16.78
CA VAL A 133 -11.22 -19.93 -17.28
C VAL A 133 -11.52 -19.56 -18.73
N SER A 134 -11.53 -18.26 -19.05
CA SER A 134 -11.73 -17.78 -20.42
C SER A 134 -10.63 -18.28 -21.37
N VAL A 135 -9.36 -18.11 -21.02
CA VAL A 135 -8.22 -18.55 -21.85
C VAL A 135 -8.21 -20.06 -22.07
N LEU A 136 -8.54 -20.87 -21.06
CA LEU A 136 -8.62 -22.32 -21.20
C LEU A 136 -9.78 -22.75 -22.10
N SER A 137 -10.93 -22.11 -21.96
CA SER A 137 -12.10 -22.33 -22.82
C SER A 137 -11.78 -22.01 -24.29
N ASP A 138 -11.14 -20.87 -24.54
CA ASP A 138 -10.77 -20.47 -25.90
C ASP A 138 -9.69 -21.36 -26.49
N ARG A 139 -8.68 -21.75 -25.70
CA ARG A 139 -7.67 -22.71 -26.14
C ARG A 139 -8.29 -24.05 -26.53
N LYS A 140 -9.34 -24.51 -25.82
CA LYS A 140 -10.08 -25.72 -26.17
C LYS A 140 -10.82 -25.55 -27.50
N LYS A 141 -11.57 -24.46 -27.69
CA LYS A 141 -12.26 -24.16 -28.95
C LYS A 141 -11.30 -24.06 -30.13
N VAL A 142 -10.15 -23.41 -29.95
CA VAL A 142 -9.11 -23.30 -31.01
C VAL A 142 -8.55 -24.67 -31.36
N LYS A 143 -8.24 -25.53 -30.38
CA LYS A 143 -7.81 -26.91 -30.64
C LYS A 143 -8.86 -27.72 -31.40
N GLU A 144 -10.14 -27.56 -31.04
CA GLU A 144 -11.25 -28.22 -31.74
C GLU A 144 -11.44 -27.67 -33.16
N ALA A 145 -11.22 -26.37 -33.37
CA ALA A 145 -11.27 -25.74 -34.69
C ALA A 145 -10.15 -26.25 -35.60
N ILE A 146 -8.92 -26.38 -35.09
CA ILE A 146 -7.78 -26.96 -35.83
C ILE A 146 -8.13 -28.39 -36.28
N LYS A 147 -8.63 -29.24 -35.36
CA LYS A 147 -9.06 -30.60 -35.72
C LYS A 147 -10.20 -30.64 -36.75
N ALA A 148 -11.14 -29.69 -36.69
CA ALA A 148 -12.22 -29.59 -37.66
C ALA A 148 -11.69 -29.15 -39.05
N MET A 149 -10.67 -28.29 -39.09
CA MET A 149 -10.00 -27.91 -40.34
C MET A 149 -9.26 -29.10 -40.97
N ASP A 150 -8.55 -29.89 -40.16
CA ASP A 150 -7.87 -31.11 -40.63
C ASP A 150 -8.87 -32.12 -41.22
N ALA A 151 -10.08 -32.19 -40.65
CA ALA A 151 -11.18 -33.01 -41.13
C ALA A 151 -11.97 -32.39 -42.31
N LYS A 152 -11.52 -31.26 -42.87
CA LYS A 152 -12.21 -30.46 -43.92
C LYS A 152 -13.61 -29.96 -43.53
N ASP A 153 -13.98 -29.97 -42.25
CA ASP A 153 -15.24 -29.39 -41.73
C ASP A 153 -15.09 -27.89 -41.46
N THR A 154 -15.12 -27.11 -42.54
CA THR A 154 -14.95 -25.66 -42.52
C THR A 154 -16.10 -24.91 -41.83
N LYS A 155 -17.33 -25.44 -41.86
CA LYS A 155 -18.48 -24.84 -41.17
C LYS A 155 -18.31 -24.90 -39.65
N LYS A 156 -17.90 -26.06 -39.12
CA LYS A 156 -17.67 -26.23 -37.68
C LYS A 156 -16.49 -25.40 -37.18
N ALA A 157 -15.39 -25.37 -37.94
CA ALA A 157 -14.23 -24.54 -37.62
C ALA A 157 -14.60 -23.04 -37.54
N LYS A 158 -15.35 -22.52 -38.53
CA LYS A 158 -15.80 -21.12 -38.55
C LYS A 158 -16.68 -20.78 -37.33
N LYS A 159 -17.60 -21.67 -36.96
CA LYS A 159 -18.49 -21.49 -35.79
C LYS A 159 -17.69 -21.42 -34.47
N LEU A 160 -16.70 -22.30 -34.30
CA LEU A 160 -15.84 -22.32 -33.10
C LEU A 160 -15.01 -21.05 -32.98
N LEU A 161 -14.44 -20.56 -34.09
CA LEU A 161 -13.64 -19.32 -34.12
C LEU A 161 -14.49 -18.07 -33.85
N GLN A 162 -15.71 -17.99 -34.39
CA GLN A 162 -16.66 -16.91 -34.06
C GLN A 162 -17.01 -16.85 -32.56
N GLY A 163 -17.02 -18.00 -31.89
CA GLY A 163 -17.23 -18.10 -30.46
C GLY A 163 -16.06 -17.61 -29.60
N VAL A 164 -14.85 -17.51 -30.16
CA VAL A 164 -13.66 -16.96 -29.50
C VAL A 164 -13.60 -15.44 -29.71
N THR A 165 -13.93 -14.94 -30.90
CA THR A 165 -13.91 -13.51 -31.22
C THR A 165 -14.95 -12.69 -30.45
N LYS A 166 -15.97 -13.34 -29.86
CA LYS A 166 -17.04 -12.67 -29.09
C LYS A 166 -16.52 -11.97 -27.82
N TRP A 167 -15.38 -12.41 -27.26
CA TRP A 167 -14.73 -11.78 -26.09
C TRP A 167 -13.92 -10.53 -26.47
N CYS A 168 -13.39 -10.47 -27.70
CA CYS A 168 -12.68 -9.32 -28.25
C CYS A 168 -13.65 -8.23 -28.75
N LYS A 169 -14.74 -7.98 -28.03
CA LYS A 169 -15.41 -6.68 -28.15
C LYS A 169 -14.56 -5.69 -27.37
N THR A 170 -13.48 -5.22 -28.01
CA THR A 170 -13.00 -3.86 -27.81
C THR A 170 -14.23 -2.96 -27.84
N GLN A 171 -14.55 -2.34 -26.71
CA GLN A 171 -15.31 -1.10 -26.74
C GLN A 171 -14.52 -0.06 -27.54
#